data_AF-A0A378QRI3-F1
#
_entry.id   AF-A0A378QRI3-F1
#
_cell.length_a   1.000
_cell.length_b   1.000
_cell.length_c   1.000
_cell.angle_alpha   90.00
_cell.angle_beta   90.00
_cell.angle_gamma   90.00
#
_symmetry.space_group_name_H-M   'P 1'
#
loop_
_entity.id
_entity.type
_entity.pdbx_description
1 polymer ?
#
loop_
_entity_poly.entity_id
_entity_poly.type
_entity_poly.pdbx_seq_one_letter_code
_entity_poly.pdbx_strand_id
1 'polypeptide(L)'
;MFNEFIWRNYKESKSGGNFIDNFKELPQDFLREYLVDYYLDIDEVYAYIDEFLLFSSLSNAKIDNLEQAKHIFHDLCDNGIDFDISEKRDGSIIEHVEPNFEWFLQCIVPISLCLYLINSDFFKPYLFIHKFRDLISICDEFGIELPEIPKKSDKQSRFAYYWGFCESIYNFQIKNNLDSNEICAFLYDFAPKYLSSQKNKEVSLPNPTNIWLVGANKTGGDFNFLDGINDSSTHFWQGNLETKKGDIIIMYCLSPRSYIHSIWRATSNGIADPFFIIIAIFI
;
A
#
# COMPACT_ATOMS: atom_id res chain seq x y z
N MET A 1 5.19 1.31 -22.02
CA MET A 1 3.94 1.27 -22.84
C MET A 1 3.35 -0.13 -22.75
N PHE A 2 2.04 -0.26 -22.49
CA PHE A 2 1.38 -1.57 -22.38
C PHE A 2 1.42 -2.35 -23.69
N ASN A 3 1.79 -3.64 -23.61
CA ASN A 3 1.89 -4.52 -24.77
C ASN A 3 0.85 -5.64 -24.65
N GLU A 4 -0.22 -5.52 -25.44
CA GLU A 4 -1.34 -6.47 -25.43
C GLU A 4 -0.93 -7.91 -25.74
N PHE A 5 0.07 -8.11 -26.61
CA PHE A 5 0.54 -9.46 -26.94
C PHE A 5 1.23 -10.14 -25.75
N ILE A 6 2.12 -9.41 -25.06
CA ILE A 6 2.81 -9.93 -23.88
C ILE A 6 1.80 -10.16 -22.75
N TRP A 7 0.85 -9.24 -22.57
CA TRP A 7 -0.24 -9.39 -21.60
C TRP A 7 -1.11 -10.62 -21.88
N ARG A 8 -1.51 -10.83 -23.14
CA ARG A 8 -2.32 -12.01 -23.51
C ARG A 8 -1.58 -13.32 -23.20
N ASN A 9 -0.29 -13.39 -23.52
CA ASN A 9 0.52 -14.56 -23.16
C ASN A 9 0.59 -14.78 -21.65
N TYR A 10 0.65 -13.70 -20.86
CA TYR A 10 0.58 -13.78 -19.41
C TYR A 10 -0.76 -14.35 -18.93
N LYS A 11 -1.89 -13.81 -19.41
CA LYS A 11 -3.24 -14.30 -19.08
C LYS A 11 -3.43 -15.79 -19.40
N GLU A 12 -2.97 -16.21 -20.58
CA GLU A 12 -3.10 -17.59 -21.06
C GLU A 12 -2.14 -18.55 -20.36
N SER A 13 -1.14 -18.03 -19.65
CA SER A 13 -0.25 -18.85 -18.82
C SER A 13 -0.97 -19.34 -17.57
N LYS A 14 -0.64 -20.55 -17.12
CA LYS A 14 -1.19 -21.11 -15.87
C LYS A 14 -0.93 -20.20 -14.67
N SER A 15 0.26 -19.60 -14.59
CA SER A 15 0.60 -18.70 -13.47
C SER A 15 -0.22 -17.42 -13.50
N GLY A 16 -0.38 -16.78 -14.66
CA GLY A 16 -1.10 -15.52 -14.77
C GLY A 16 -2.61 -15.71 -14.60
N GLY A 17 -3.19 -16.75 -15.21
CA GLY A 17 -4.61 -17.08 -15.01
C GLY A 17 -4.95 -17.33 -13.53
N ASN A 18 -4.16 -18.17 -12.84
CA ASN A 18 -4.36 -18.41 -11.40
C ASN A 18 -4.24 -17.12 -10.57
N PHE A 19 -3.32 -16.23 -10.92
CA PHE A 19 -3.12 -14.99 -10.17
C PHE A 19 -4.27 -14.00 -10.38
N ILE A 20 -4.84 -13.93 -11.59
CA ILE A 20 -6.07 -13.19 -11.87
C ILE A 20 -7.24 -13.74 -11.03
N ASP A 21 -7.38 -15.06 -10.96
CA ASP A 21 -8.46 -15.70 -10.20
C ASP A 21 -8.36 -15.44 -8.69
N ASN A 22 -7.15 -15.30 -8.13
CA ASN A 22 -6.97 -14.94 -6.72
C ASN A 22 -7.60 -13.59 -6.34
N PHE A 23 -7.70 -12.63 -7.28
CA PHE A 23 -8.35 -11.33 -7.02
C PHE A 23 -9.88 -11.38 -7.04
N LYS A 24 -10.48 -12.49 -7.49
CA LYS A 24 -11.92 -12.73 -7.40
C LYS A 24 -12.33 -13.14 -5.99
N GLU A 25 -11.58 -14.07 -5.43
CA GLU A 25 -11.91 -14.74 -4.16
C GLU A 25 -11.16 -14.15 -2.96
N LEU A 26 -10.08 -13.41 -3.21
CA LEU A 26 -9.12 -12.92 -2.20
C LEU A 26 -8.85 -13.97 -1.11
N PRO A 27 -8.22 -15.12 -1.42
CA PRO A 27 -7.91 -16.13 -0.40
C PRO A 27 -6.98 -15.56 0.68
N GLN A 28 -7.16 -15.99 1.94
CA GLN A 28 -6.29 -15.54 3.03
C GLN A 28 -4.81 -15.77 2.75
N ASP A 29 -4.46 -16.98 2.28
CA ASP A 29 -3.06 -17.34 1.98
C ASP A 29 -2.45 -16.45 0.88
N PHE A 30 -3.27 -16.03 -0.09
CA PHE A 30 -2.85 -15.09 -1.12
C PHE A 30 -2.58 -13.70 -0.55
N LEU A 31 -3.49 -13.17 0.28
CA LEU A 31 -3.29 -11.86 0.92
C LEU A 31 -2.13 -11.87 1.94
N ARG A 32 -1.90 -12.98 2.63
CA ARG A 32 -0.77 -13.12 3.60
C ARG A 32 0.56 -12.72 2.97
N GLU A 33 0.81 -13.07 1.70
CA GLU A 33 2.05 -12.70 0.99
C GLU A 33 2.29 -11.17 0.90
N TYR A 34 1.22 -10.37 0.92
CA TYR A 34 1.28 -8.92 0.85
C TYR A 34 1.28 -8.23 2.22
N LEU A 35 0.85 -8.93 3.28
CA LEU A 35 0.74 -8.38 4.63
C LEU A 35 1.96 -8.71 5.52
N VAL A 36 2.71 -9.77 5.20
CA VAL A 36 3.89 -10.22 5.97
C VAL A 36 4.91 -9.10 6.17
N ASP A 37 5.13 -8.26 5.16
CA ASP A 37 6.10 -7.16 5.21
C ASP A 37 5.68 -6.00 6.15
N TYR A 38 4.44 -6.02 6.67
CA TYR A 38 3.85 -4.90 7.40
C TYR A 38 3.41 -5.23 8.83
N TYR A 39 3.70 -6.45 9.32
CA TYR A 39 3.26 -6.92 10.64
C TYR A 39 1.75 -6.79 10.87
N LEU A 40 0.94 -6.70 9.80
CA LEU A 40 -0.49 -6.82 9.93
C LEU A 40 -0.83 -8.28 10.12
N ASP A 41 -1.52 -8.55 11.21
CA ASP A 41 -2.16 -9.82 11.40
C ASP A 41 -3.31 -9.94 10.39
N ILE A 42 -3.21 -10.94 9.53
CA ILE A 42 -4.22 -11.25 8.52
C ILE A 42 -5.58 -11.56 9.15
N ASP A 43 -5.64 -12.18 10.33
CA ASP A 43 -6.90 -12.46 10.99
C ASP A 43 -7.54 -11.14 11.48
N GLU A 44 -6.74 -10.19 11.97
CA GLU A 44 -7.19 -8.81 12.23
C GLU A 44 -7.70 -8.11 10.96
N VAL A 45 -6.98 -8.22 9.84
CA VAL A 45 -7.42 -7.61 8.57
C VAL A 45 -8.76 -8.16 8.10
N TYR A 46 -8.95 -9.47 8.15
CA TYR A 46 -10.24 -10.07 7.79
C TYR A 46 -11.33 -9.72 8.80
N ALA A 47 -11.03 -9.62 10.09
CA ALA A 47 -12.00 -9.15 11.07
C ALA A 47 -12.49 -7.73 10.75
N TYR A 48 -11.59 -6.82 10.35
CA TYR A 48 -11.99 -5.50 9.86
C TYR A 48 -12.84 -5.61 8.59
N ILE A 49 -12.44 -6.44 7.62
CA ILE A 49 -13.18 -6.59 6.36
C ILE A 49 -14.61 -7.09 6.62
N ASP A 50 -14.74 -8.15 7.42
CA ASP A 50 -16.04 -8.73 7.76
C ASP A 50 -16.91 -7.73 8.51
N GLU A 51 -16.35 -7.00 9.48
CA GLU A 51 -17.09 -5.97 10.22
C GLU A 51 -17.59 -4.85 9.31
N PHE A 52 -16.74 -4.35 8.39
CA PHE A 52 -17.15 -3.35 7.42
C PHE A 52 -18.21 -3.87 6.46
N LEU A 53 -18.05 -5.06 5.89
CA LEU A 53 -18.99 -5.59 4.90
C LEU A 53 -20.34 -5.96 5.52
N LEU A 54 -20.37 -6.46 6.75
CA LEU A 54 -21.61 -6.87 7.41
C LEU A 54 -22.39 -5.69 7.98
N PHE A 55 -21.69 -4.75 8.62
CA PHE A 55 -22.35 -3.78 9.49
C PHE A 55 -22.28 -2.35 8.95
N SER A 56 -21.36 -2.02 8.04
CA SER A 56 -21.23 -0.62 7.62
C SER A 56 -22.31 -0.17 6.63
N SER A 57 -22.63 1.13 6.64
CA SER A 57 -23.53 1.74 5.66
C SER A 57 -23.01 1.66 4.21
N LEU A 58 -21.70 1.47 4.02
CA LEU A 58 -21.08 1.35 2.71
C LEU A 58 -21.41 0.04 1.99
N SER A 59 -21.71 -1.03 2.72
CA SER A 59 -21.99 -2.35 2.13
C SER A 59 -23.26 -2.36 1.26
N ASN A 60 -24.19 -1.44 1.54
CA ASN A 60 -25.44 -1.27 0.81
C ASN A 60 -25.35 -0.20 -0.30
N ALA A 61 -24.17 0.37 -0.53
CA ALA A 61 -24.00 1.45 -1.47
C ALA A 61 -24.20 0.96 -2.91
N LYS A 62 -25.08 1.62 -3.66
CA LYS A 62 -25.28 1.34 -5.09
C LYS A 62 -24.31 2.17 -5.91
N ILE A 63 -23.42 1.49 -6.64
CA ILE A 63 -22.36 2.13 -7.42
C ILE A 63 -22.45 1.68 -8.88
N ASP A 64 -23.03 2.53 -9.72
CA ASP A 64 -23.24 2.26 -11.15
C ASP A 64 -22.20 2.99 -12.03
N ASN A 65 -21.49 3.99 -11.50
CA ASN A 65 -20.53 4.80 -12.25
C ASN A 65 -19.45 5.43 -11.36
N LEU A 66 -18.41 5.97 -12.01
CA LEU A 66 -17.25 6.58 -11.36
C LEU A 66 -17.61 7.77 -10.45
N GLU A 67 -18.56 8.62 -10.85
CA GLU A 67 -18.98 9.78 -10.03
C GLU A 67 -19.68 9.35 -8.74
N GLN A 68 -20.46 8.27 -8.77
CA GLN A 68 -21.07 7.71 -7.55
C GLN A 68 -20.00 7.09 -6.63
N ALA A 69 -19.04 6.35 -7.19
CA ALA A 69 -17.93 5.80 -6.42
C ALA A 69 -17.11 6.93 -5.75
N LYS A 70 -16.84 8.00 -6.50
CA LYS A 70 -16.17 9.21 -6.01
C LYS A 70 -16.93 9.86 -4.87
N HIS A 71 -18.24 10.04 -5.04
CA HIS A 71 -19.12 10.62 -4.03
C HIS A 71 -19.08 9.79 -2.75
N ILE A 72 -19.21 8.47 -2.84
CA ILE A 72 -19.17 7.57 -1.68
C ILE A 72 -17.84 7.67 -0.93
N PHE A 73 -16.72 7.71 -1.65
CA PHE A 73 -15.42 7.86 -1.00
C PHE A 73 -15.24 9.23 -0.34
N HIS A 74 -15.70 10.31 -0.97
CA HIS A 74 -15.67 11.63 -0.36
C HIS A 74 -16.61 11.75 0.84
N ASP A 75 -17.79 11.13 0.79
CA ASP A 75 -18.71 11.05 1.91
C ASP A 75 -18.07 10.34 3.11
N LEU A 76 -17.34 9.24 2.88
CA LEU A 76 -16.52 8.59 3.92
C LEU A 76 -15.47 9.55 4.52
N CYS A 77 -14.85 10.40 3.69
CA CYS A 77 -13.86 11.36 4.17
C CYS A 77 -14.49 12.51 4.98
N ASP A 78 -15.65 13.00 4.54
CA ASP A 78 -16.28 14.20 5.08
C ASP A 78 -17.17 13.89 6.30
N ASN A 79 -17.88 12.76 6.24
CA ASN A 79 -18.91 12.39 7.21
C ASN A 79 -18.59 11.10 7.97
N GLY A 80 -17.60 10.32 7.56
CA GLY A 80 -17.23 9.08 8.26
C GLY A 80 -18.14 7.92 7.85
N ILE A 81 -18.43 7.02 8.79
CA ILE A 81 -19.16 5.78 8.47
C ILE A 81 -20.08 5.35 9.62
N ASP A 82 -21.26 4.89 9.26
CA ASP A 82 -22.22 4.31 10.21
C ASP A 82 -22.10 2.79 10.22
N PHE A 83 -22.18 2.20 11.41
CA PHE A 83 -22.25 0.75 11.61
C PHE A 83 -23.57 0.36 12.28
N ASP A 84 -24.36 -0.50 11.64
CA ASP A 84 -25.51 -1.15 12.26
C ASP A 84 -25.02 -2.34 13.09
N ILE A 85 -24.94 -2.15 14.41
CA ILE A 85 -24.49 -3.17 15.36
C ILE A 85 -25.65 -3.81 16.12
N SER A 86 -26.86 -3.73 15.57
CA SER A 86 -28.08 -4.31 16.16
C SER A 86 -28.01 -5.83 16.34
N GLU A 87 -27.21 -6.54 15.52
CA GLU A 87 -26.97 -7.97 15.73
C GLU A 87 -26.02 -8.27 16.91
N LYS A 88 -25.23 -7.28 17.35
CA LYS A 88 -24.26 -7.42 18.46
C LYS A 88 -24.84 -7.01 19.81
N ARG A 89 -25.95 -6.27 19.86
CA ARG A 89 -26.55 -5.70 21.07
C ARG A 89 -28.08 -5.63 20.95
N ASP A 90 -28.81 -5.84 22.05
CA ASP A 90 -30.28 -5.78 22.04
C ASP A 90 -30.78 -4.36 21.68
N GLY A 91 -31.56 -4.25 20.59
CA GLY A 91 -32.10 -3.00 20.04
C GLY A 91 -31.42 -2.52 18.74
N SER A 92 -32.10 -1.66 17.97
CA SER A 92 -31.53 -1.03 16.78
C SER A 92 -30.50 0.03 17.21
N ILE A 93 -29.21 -0.33 17.15
CA ILE A 93 -28.11 0.55 17.52
C ILE A 93 -27.28 0.82 16.27
N ILE A 94 -27.29 2.08 15.84
CA ILE A 94 -26.37 2.60 14.82
C ILE A 94 -25.24 3.32 15.56
N GLU A 95 -24.01 2.88 15.34
CA GLU A 95 -22.80 3.53 15.84
C GLU A 95 -22.17 4.37 14.72
N HIS A 96 -22.07 5.68 14.96
CA HIS A 96 -21.42 6.59 14.03
C HIS A 96 -19.93 6.72 14.34
N VAL A 97 -19.08 6.45 13.35
CA VAL A 97 -17.62 6.62 13.43
C VAL A 97 -17.22 7.84 12.60
N GLU A 98 -16.89 8.91 13.31
CA GLU A 98 -16.38 10.16 12.73
C GLU A 98 -15.06 9.95 11.97
N PRO A 99 -14.77 10.75 10.93
CA PRO A 99 -13.50 10.70 10.22
C PRO A 99 -12.29 10.86 11.14
N ASN A 100 -11.47 9.82 11.22
CA ASN A 100 -10.17 9.87 11.90
C ASN A 100 -9.07 9.53 10.91
N PHE A 101 -8.49 10.57 10.29
CA PHE A 101 -7.47 10.37 9.25
C PHE A 101 -6.17 9.74 9.76
N GLU A 102 -5.84 9.80 11.06
CA GLU A 102 -4.70 9.04 11.56
C GLU A 102 -4.99 7.53 11.50
N TRP A 103 -6.19 7.14 11.95
CA TRP A 103 -6.64 5.75 11.90
C TRP A 103 -6.87 5.29 10.45
N PHE A 104 -7.52 6.08 9.60
CA PHE A 104 -7.73 5.74 8.18
C PHE A 104 -6.41 5.53 7.42
N LEU A 105 -5.38 6.33 7.68
CA LEU A 105 -4.06 6.13 7.08
C LEU A 105 -3.42 4.80 7.52
N GLN A 106 -3.54 4.45 8.81
CA GLN A 106 -3.04 3.17 9.34
C GLN A 106 -3.83 1.96 8.82
N CYS A 107 -5.12 2.16 8.55
CA CYS A 107 -6.06 1.15 8.08
C CYS A 107 -6.31 1.21 6.57
N ILE A 108 -5.44 1.85 5.77
CA ILE A 108 -5.65 1.98 4.32
C ILE A 108 -5.83 0.63 3.63
N VAL A 109 -5.11 -0.40 4.06
CA VAL A 109 -5.19 -1.74 3.47
C VAL A 109 -6.55 -2.38 3.68
N PRO A 110 -7.04 -2.60 4.92
CA PRO A 110 -8.38 -3.13 5.13
C PRO A 110 -9.44 -2.25 4.46
N ILE A 111 -9.38 -0.91 4.58
CA ILE A 111 -10.35 -0.01 3.94
C ILE A 111 -10.37 -0.18 2.41
N SER A 112 -9.21 -0.21 1.77
CA SER A 112 -9.13 -0.36 0.31
C SER A 112 -9.61 -1.74 -0.17
N LEU A 113 -9.40 -2.79 0.62
CA LEU A 113 -9.91 -4.13 0.34
C LEU A 113 -11.43 -4.19 0.50
N CYS A 114 -11.98 -3.58 1.55
CA CYS A 114 -13.44 -3.46 1.72
C CYS A 114 -14.08 -2.75 0.54
N LEU A 115 -13.54 -1.59 0.15
CA LEU A 115 -14.07 -0.80 -0.98
C LEU A 115 -13.97 -1.58 -2.30
N TYR A 116 -12.86 -2.30 -2.52
CA TYR A 116 -12.72 -3.20 -3.67
C TYR A 116 -13.76 -4.34 -3.67
N LEU A 117 -14.04 -4.93 -2.52
CA LEU A 117 -15.07 -5.99 -2.38
C LEU A 117 -16.49 -5.45 -2.58
N ILE A 118 -16.75 -4.20 -2.23
CA ILE A 118 -18.03 -3.52 -2.50
C ILE A 118 -18.17 -3.24 -4.00
N ASN A 119 -17.14 -2.71 -4.64
CA ASN A 119 -17.13 -2.47 -6.09
C ASN A 119 -15.72 -2.45 -6.68
N SER A 120 -15.34 -3.55 -7.31
CA SER A 120 -14.00 -3.75 -7.87
C SER A 120 -13.74 -2.97 -9.16
N ASP A 121 -14.79 -2.50 -9.84
CA ASP A 121 -14.67 -1.72 -11.07
C ASP A 121 -14.09 -0.34 -10.80
N PHE A 122 -14.46 0.30 -9.68
CA PHE A 122 -13.98 1.65 -9.36
C PHE A 122 -12.90 1.66 -8.28
N PHE A 123 -13.02 0.83 -7.25
CA PHE A 123 -12.01 0.76 -6.19
C PHE A 123 -10.94 -0.27 -6.50
N LYS A 124 -9.74 -0.09 -5.95
CA LYS A 124 -8.61 -0.99 -6.15
C LYS A 124 -7.97 -1.29 -4.80
N PRO A 125 -7.57 -2.54 -4.52
CA PRO A 125 -6.87 -2.83 -3.27
C PRO A 125 -5.54 -2.06 -3.29
N TYR A 126 -5.15 -1.48 -2.16
CA TYR A 126 -3.87 -0.78 -2.01
C TYR A 126 -2.91 -1.67 -1.20
N LEU A 127 -2.14 -2.51 -1.90
CA LEU A 127 -1.18 -3.45 -1.30
C LEU A 127 0.28 -2.99 -1.49
N PHE A 128 0.49 -1.74 -1.90
CA PHE A 128 1.82 -1.13 -2.09
C PHE A 128 2.42 -0.56 -0.80
N ILE A 129 2.09 -1.15 0.35
CA ILE A 129 2.64 -0.74 1.65
C ILE A 129 4.17 -0.84 1.61
N HIS A 130 4.86 0.25 1.92
CA HIS A 130 6.33 0.39 1.82
C HIS A 130 6.92 0.16 0.41
N LYS A 131 6.09 -0.20 -0.56
CA LYS A 131 6.42 -0.47 -1.97
C LYS A 131 5.93 0.65 -2.89
N PHE A 132 5.71 1.85 -2.35
CA PHE A 132 5.28 3.01 -3.14
C PHE A 132 6.27 3.36 -4.26
N ARG A 133 7.57 3.10 -4.07
CA ARG A 133 8.57 3.23 -5.16
C ARG A 133 8.31 2.27 -6.32
N ASP A 134 7.87 1.05 -6.02
CA ASP A 134 7.52 0.07 -7.04
C ASP A 134 6.26 0.51 -7.77
N LEU A 135 5.26 1.05 -7.05
CA LEU A 135 4.09 1.67 -7.67
C LEU A 135 4.48 2.80 -8.63
N ILE A 136 5.32 3.76 -8.20
CA ILE A 136 5.80 4.84 -9.09
C ILE A 136 6.51 4.24 -10.32
N SER A 137 7.39 3.25 -10.12
CA SER A 137 8.14 2.64 -11.22
C SER A 137 7.22 1.95 -12.23
N ILE A 138 6.17 1.27 -11.75
CA ILE A 138 5.13 0.67 -12.60
C ILE A 138 4.39 1.78 -13.36
N CYS A 139 3.92 2.80 -12.66
CA CYS A 139 3.18 3.90 -13.26
C CYS A 139 4.00 4.64 -14.33
N ASP A 140 5.26 4.95 -14.06
CA ASP A 140 6.17 5.59 -15.03
C ASP A 140 6.39 4.73 -16.28
N GLU A 141 6.67 3.42 -16.12
CA GLU A 141 6.91 2.49 -17.23
C GLU A 141 5.68 2.33 -18.14
N PHE A 142 4.49 2.30 -17.54
CA PHE A 142 3.25 2.05 -18.25
C PHE A 142 2.50 3.33 -18.62
N GLY A 143 3.01 4.50 -18.24
CA GLY A 143 2.41 5.81 -18.55
C GLY A 143 1.09 6.04 -17.82
N ILE A 144 1.03 5.65 -16.54
CA ILE A 144 -0.08 5.92 -15.63
C ILE A 144 0.29 7.17 -14.84
N GLU A 145 -0.49 8.23 -14.99
CA GLU A 145 -0.29 9.46 -14.24
C GLU A 145 -0.90 9.30 -12.84
N LEU A 146 -0.07 9.36 -11.80
CA LEU A 146 -0.51 9.37 -10.41
C LEU A 146 -0.80 10.81 -9.93
N PRO A 147 -1.69 11.00 -8.95
CA PRO A 147 -1.91 12.32 -8.35
C PRO A 147 -0.66 12.81 -7.61
N GLU A 148 -0.60 14.12 -7.38
CA GLU A 148 0.49 14.70 -6.58
C GLU A 148 0.44 14.19 -5.13
N ILE A 149 1.63 13.90 -4.57
CA ILE A 149 1.76 13.43 -3.19
C ILE A 149 1.48 14.61 -2.25
N PRO A 150 0.48 14.52 -1.35
CA PRO A 150 0.15 15.60 -0.44
C PRO A 150 1.23 15.83 0.62
N LYS A 151 1.17 16.99 1.29
CA LYS A 151 2.09 17.30 2.38
C LYS A 151 1.90 16.34 3.55
N LYS A 152 2.99 15.95 4.22
CA LYS A 152 2.98 15.06 5.40
C LYS A 152 1.98 15.50 6.49
N SER A 153 1.84 16.81 6.71
CA SER A 153 0.95 17.39 7.73
C SER A 153 -0.54 17.32 7.36
N ASP A 154 -0.88 17.16 6.09
CA ASP A 154 -2.25 17.16 5.58
C ASP A 154 -2.79 15.73 5.50
N LYS A 155 -3.25 15.20 6.64
CA LYS A 155 -3.69 13.80 6.74
C LYS A 155 -4.93 13.49 5.90
N GLN A 156 -5.84 14.45 5.76
CA GLN A 156 -7.05 14.28 4.96
C GLN A 156 -6.69 14.14 3.48
N SER A 157 -5.91 15.07 2.93
CA SER A 157 -5.49 14.96 1.53
C SER A 157 -4.66 13.70 1.28
N ARG A 158 -3.82 13.29 2.25
CA ARG A 158 -3.07 12.04 2.20
C ARG A 158 -3.97 10.81 2.09
N PHE A 159 -5.05 10.73 2.87
CA PHE A 159 -6.02 9.65 2.74
C PHE A 159 -6.77 9.74 1.40
N ALA A 160 -7.15 10.96 0.99
CA ALA A 160 -7.83 11.20 -0.27
C ALA A 160 -6.99 10.86 -1.53
N TYR A 161 -5.66 10.75 -1.39
CA TYR A 161 -4.78 10.22 -2.43
C TYR A 161 -5.26 8.86 -2.95
N TYR A 162 -5.87 8.04 -2.10
CA TYR A 162 -6.40 6.72 -2.48
C TYR A 162 -7.41 6.80 -3.62
N TRP A 163 -8.31 7.79 -3.60
CA TRP A 163 -9.24 7.99 -4.70
C TRP A 163 -8.51 8.35 -6.00
N GLY A 164 -7.57 9.29 -5.94
CA GLY A 164 -6.79 9.67 -7.12
C GLY A 164 -5.98 8.49 -7.67
N PHE A 165 -5.45 7.62 -6.81
CA PHE A 165 -4.87 6.34 -7.21
C PHE A 165 -5.90 5.46 -7.95
N CYS A 166 -7.08 5.23 -7.37
CA CYS A 166 -8.12 4.42 -8.00
C CYS A 166 -8.55 4.97 -9.37
N GLU A 167 -8.74 6.28 -9.48
CA GLU A 167 -9.12 6.97 -10.71
C GLU A 167 -8.03 6.82 -11.80
N SER A 168 -6.76 6.94 -11.42
CA SER A 168 -5.62 6.75 -12.33
C SER A 168 -5.56 5.32 -12.87
N ILE A 169 -5.75 4.34 -11.98
CA ILE A 169 -5.76 2.92 -12.35
C ILE A 169 -6.99 2.59 -13.20
N TYR A 170 -8.17 3.12 -12.86
CA TYR A 170 -9.39 2.96 -13.64
C TYR A 170 -9.23 3.47 -15.08
N ASN A 171 -8.64 4.66 -15.26
CA ASN A 171 -8.39 5.21 -16.59
C ASN A 171 -7.48 4.29 -17.42
N PHE A 172 -6.44 3.73 -16.80
CA PHE A 172 -5.58 2.74 -17.46
C PHE A 172 -6.33 1.44 -17.77
N GLN A 173 -7.16 0.96 -16.85
CA GLN A 173 -7.99 -0.24 -17.01
C GLN A 173 -8.91 -0.10 -18.22
N ILE A 174 -9.67 0.99 -18.32
CA ILE A 174 -10.59 1.25 -19.44
C ILE A 174 -9.83 1.40 -20.75
N LYS A 175 -8.73 2.16 -20.76
CA LYS A 175 -7.91 2.38 -21.96
C LYS A 175 -7.38 1.08 -22.58
N ASN A 176 -7.07 0.09 -21.74
CA ASN A 176 -6.49 -1.19 -22.17
C ASN A 176 -7.50 -2.36 -22.14
N ASN A 177 -8.80 -2.07 -21.92
CA ASN A 177 -9.87 -3.06 -21.89
C ASN A 177 -9.57 -4.24 -20.94
N LEU A 178 -9.13 -3.92 -19.72
CA LEU A 178 -8.86 -4.88 -18.66
C LEU A 178 -10.07 -4.98 -17.73
N ASP A 179 -10.41 -6.18 -17.27
CA ASP A 179 -11.34 -6.32 -16.15
C ASP A 179 -10.68 -5.98 -14.80
N SER A 180 -11.48 -5.95 -13.75
CA SER A 180 -11.07 -5.52 -12.41
C SER A 180 -10.06 -6.47 -11.75
N ASN A 181 -10.11 -7.76 -12.07
CA ASN A 181 -9.13 -8.72 -11.58
C ASN A 181 -7.84 -8.68 -12.41
N GLU A 182 -7.98 -8.48 -13.72
CA GLU A 182 -6.87 -8.29 -14.64
C GLU A 182 -6.00 -7.10 -14.27
N ILE A 183 -6.59 -5.95 -13.94
CA ILE A 183 -5.80 -4.78 -13.55
C ILE A 183 -5.08 -5.00 -12.21
N CYS A 184 -5.68 -5.73 -11.27
CA CYS A 184 -5.00 -6.12 -10.04
C CYS A 184 -3.83 -7.09 -10.31
N ALA A 185 -4.03 -8.10 -11.16
CA ALA A 185 -2.96 -9.00 -11.59
C ALA A 185 -1.84 -8.27 -12.32
N PHE A 186 -2.21 -7.26 -13.12
CA PHE A 186 -1.26 -6.39 -13.78
C PHE A 186 -0.37 -5.66 -12.77
N LEU A 187 -0.97 -5.03 -11.76
CA LEU A 187 -0.25 -4.24 -10.75
C LEU A 187 0.62 -5.09 -9.83
N TYR A 188 0.12 -6.24 -9.38
CA TYR A 188 0.72 -7.00 -8.28
C TYR A 188 1.57 -8.18 -8.71
N ASP A 189 1.54 -8.58 -9.99
CA ASP A 189 2.34 -9.70 -10.51
C ASP A 189 3.03 -9.39 -11.82
N PHE A 190 2.27 -9.04 -12.86
CA PHE A 190 2.83 -8.85 -14.20
C PHE A 190 3.84 -7.71 -14.25
N ALA A 191 3.45 -6.50 -13.82
CA ALA A 191 4.31 -5.31 -13.93
C ALA A 191 5.57 -5.43 -13.06
N PRO A 192 5.53 -5.92 -11.81
CA PRO A 192 6.73 -6.21 -11.03
C PRO A 192 7.68 -7.21 -11.71
N LYS A 193 7.15 -8.31 -12.27
CA LYS A 193 7.94 -9.30 -13.01
C LYS A 193 8.53 -8.73 -14.30
N TYR A 194 7.76 -7.90 -15.00
CA TYR A 194 8.21 -7.20 -16.20
C TYR A 194 9.40 -6.30 -15.88
N LEU A 195 9.27 -5.41 -14.88
CA LEU A 195 10.33 -4.49 -14.46
C LEU A 195 11.58 -5.22 -13.95
N SER A 196 11.41 -6.29 -13.19
CA SER A 196 12.55 -7.08 -12.70
C SER A 196 13.31 -7.79 -13.82
N SER A 197 12.61 -8.24 -14.88
CA SER A 197 13.25 -8.85 -16.06
C SER A 197 14.08 -7.86 -16.89
N GLN A 198 13.78 -6.56 -16.80
CA GLN A 198 14.52 -5.49 -17.49
C GLN A 198 15.75 -4.99 -16.70
N LYS A 199 15.85 -5.30 -15.40
CA LYS A 199 16.96 -4.87 -14.57
C LYS A 199 18.21 -5.74 -14.81
N ASN A 200 19.28 -5.13 -15.32
CA ASN A 200 20.61 -5.72 -15.27
C ASN A 200 21.05 -5.90 -13.80
N LYS A 201 21.55 -7.09 -13.44
CA LYS A 201 22.03 -7.41 -12.08
C LYS A 201 23.18 -6.51 -11.65
N GLU A 202 23.09 -6.07 -10.39
CA GLU A 202 24.10 -5.41 -9.54
C GLU A 202 24.91 -4.25 -10.16
N VAL A 203 24.42 -3.03 -9.92
CA VAL A 203 25.29 -1.86 -9.83
C VAL A 203 25.68 -1.73 -8.36
N SER A 204 26.98 -1.75 -8.07
CA SER A 204 27.51 -1.44 -6.75
C SER A 204 26.91 -0.13 -6.22
N LEU A 205 26.67 -0.03 -4.90
CA LEU A 205 26.14 1.20 -4.35
C LEU A 205 27.08 2.36 -4.70
N PRO A 206 26.55 3.50 -5.19
CA PRO A 206 27.38 4.65 -5.53
C PRO A 206 28.06 5.18 -4.26
N ASN A 207 29.11 6.01 -4.42
CA ASN A 207 29.74 6.64 -3.28
C ASN A 207 28.72 7.46 -2.47
N PRO A 208 28.78 7.42 -1.13
CA PRO A 208 27.87 8.19 -0.29
C PRO A 208 28.04 9.68 -0.54
N THR A 209 26.92 10.41 -0.56
CA THR A 209 26.91 11.86 -0.67
C THR A 209 26.63 12.54 0.67
N ASN A 210 25.89 11.86 1.56
CA ASN A 210 25.53 12.34 2.89
C ASN A 210 25.66 11.24 3.94
N ILE A 211 25.62 11.67 5.21
CA ILE A 211 25.52 10.82 6.40
C ILE A 211 24.25 11.23 7.16
N TRP A 212 23.39 10.28 7.46
CA TRP A 212 22.14 10.49 8.18
C TRP A 212 22.18 9.81 9.54
N LEU A 213 21.80 10.52 10.60
CA LEU A 213 21.56 9.91 11.92
C LEU A 213 20.07 9.60 12.03
N VAL A 214 19.75 8.33 12.25
CA VAL A 214 18.36 7.84 12.30
C VAL A 214 18.10 7.18 13.66
N GLY A 215 16.92 7.44 14.23
CA GLY A 215 16.52 6.92 15.53
C GLY A 215 15.77 5.59 15.41
N ALA A 216 16.16 4.62 16.24
CA ALA A 216 15.40 3.40 16.52
C ALA A 216 14.74 3.49 17.89
N ASN A 217 13.47 3.10 17.99
CA ASN A 217 12.69 3.20 19.21
C ASN A 217 12.11 1.85 19.63
N LYS A 218 11.89 1.68 20.95
CA LYS A 218 11.33 0.43 21.49
C LYS A 218 9.88 0.18 21.04
N THR A 219 9.08 1.24 20.94
CA THR A 219 7.62 1.16 20.77
C THR A 219 7.21 0.67 19.38
N GLY A 220 8.04 0.89 18.36
CA GLY A 220 7.81 0.47 16.98
C GLY A 220 8.35 -0.92 16.63
N GLY A 221 8.91 -1.68 17.59
CA GLY A 221 9.53 -2.97 17.30
C GLY A 221 10.94 -2.89 16.72
N ASP A 222 11.47 -1.68 16.46
CA ASP A 222 12.80 -1.45 15.89
C ASP A 222 13.90 -2.23 16.64
N PHE A 223 13.81 -2.29 17.97
CA PHE A 223 14.79 -3.01 18.79
C PHE A 223 14.79 -4.52 18.53
N ASN A 224 13.61 -5.12 18.33
CA ASN A 224 13.50 -6.55 18.04
C ASN A 224 14.08 -6.86 16.66
N PHE A 225 13.81 -5.98 15.68
CA PHE A 225 14.43 -6.08 14.36
C PHE A 225 15.95 -5.98 14.48
N LEU A 226 16.46 -4.94 15.15
CA LEU A 226 17.90 -4.68 15.31
C LEU A 226 18.65 -5.80 16.04
N ASP A 227 18.02 -6.46 17.01
CA ASP A 227 18.63 -7.60 17.73
C ASP A 227 18.79 -8.85 16.85
N GLY A 228 18.03 -8.96 15.76
CA GLY A 228 18.03 -10.10 14.85
C GLY A 228 18.78 -9.90 13.53
N ILE A 229 19.45 -8.76 13.33
CA ILE A 229 20.07 -8.42 12.04
C ILE A 229 21.33 -9.27 11.76
N ASN A 230 21.65 -9.36 10.49
CA ASN A 230 22.90 -9.90 9.95
C ASN A 230 23.32 -9.10 8.71
N ASP A 231 24.47 -9.43 8.12
CA ASP A 231 25.08 -8.68 7.00
C ASP A 231 24.23 -8.64 5.70
N SER A 232 23.15 -9.42 5.62
CA SER A 232 22.21 -9.42 4.50
C SER A 232 20.85 -8.77 4.83
N SER A 233 20.68 -8.31 6.07
CA SER A 233 19.43 -7.71 6.51
C SER A 233 19.14 -6.43 5.76
N THR A 234 17.88 -6.25 5.38
CA THR A 234 17.38 -4.98 4.85
C THR A 234 16.13 -4.54 5.58
N HIS A 235 15.92 -3.24 5.68
CA HIS A 235 14.70 -2.72 6.29
C HIS A 235 14.29 -1.39 5.68
N PHE A 236 12.98 -1.21 5.59
CA PHE A 236 12.37 0.10 5.36
C PHE A 236 12.40 0.89 6.65
N TRP A 237 12.97 2.08 6.62
CA TRP A 237 13.07 2.94 7.80
C TRP A 237 12.55 4.33 7.52
N GLN A 238 12.01 4.96 8.54
CA GLN A 238 11.64 6.37 8.44
C GLN A 238 12.90 7.24 8.23
N GLY A 239 12.94 7.96 7.11
CA GLY A 239 14.14 8.65 6.65
C GLY A 239 13.93 10.11 6.27
N ASN A 240 14.96 10.70 5.67
CA ASN A 240 14.88 12.03 5.06
C ASN A 240 14.58 11.89 3.56
N LEU A 241 13.76 12.79 3.00
CA LEU A 241 13.45 12.79 1.57
C LEU A 241 14.71 13.04 0.71
N GLU A 242 15.69 13.73 1.27
CA GLU A 242 16.96 14.03 0.61
C GLU A 242 17.94 12.85 0.59
N THR A 243 17.67 11.77 1.35
CA THR A 243 18.51 10.56 1.33
C THR A 243 18.69 10.07 -0.11
N LYS A 244 19.95 9.85 -0.50
CA LYS A 244 20.30 9.27 -1.79
C LYS A 244 20.76 7.84 -1.62
N LYS A 245 20.46 7.00 -2.62
CA LYS A 245 21.04 5.66 -2.73
C LYS A 245 22.55 5.77 -2.59
N GLY A 246 23.12 4.95 -1.73
CA GLY A 246 24.53 4.94 -1.39
C GLY A 246 24.89 5.78 -0.17
N ASP A 247 24.04 6.66 0.36
CA ASP A 247 24.33 7.43 1.58
C ASP A 247 24.58 6.52 2.79
N ILE A 248 25.34 7.03 3.77
CA ILE A 248 25.62 6.33 5.03
C ILE A 248 24.51 6.65 6.03
N ILE A 249 24.06 5.63 6.75
CA ILE A 249 23.07 5.75 7.81
C ILE A 249 23.69 5.29 9.12
N ILE A 250 23.68 6.14 10.13
CA ILE A 250 24.08 5.81 11.49
C ILE A 250 22.80 5.51 12.27
N MET A 251 22.64 4.24 12.68
CA MET A 251 21.49 3.82 13.46
C MET A 251 21.74 4.07 14.94
N TYR A 252 20.98 4.98 15.54
CA TYR A 252 21.05 5.29 16.96
C TYR A 252 19.83 4.74 17.68
N CYS A 253 20.04 3.83 18.63
CA CYS A 253 18.98 3.38 19.49
C CYS A 253 18.65 4.48 20.51
N LEU A 254 17.40 4.93 20.51
CA LEU A 254 16.87 5.84 21.52
C LEU A 254 16.83 5.16 22.90
N SER A 255 16.39 5.90 23.91
CA SER A 255 16.21 5.38 25.27
C SER A 255 15.36 4.09 25.27
N PRO A 256 15.70 3.08 26.08
CA PRO A 256 16.76 3.04 27.10
C PRO A 256 18.17 2.65 26.62
N ARG A 257 18.36 2.29 25.35
CA ARG A 257 19.67 1.80 24.86
C ARG A 257 20.68 2.95 24.70
N SER A 258 20.27 4.05 24.08
CA SER A 258 21.04 5.30 23.98
C SER A 258 22.46 5.15 23.42
N TYR A 259 22.66 4.31 22.40
CA TYR A 259 23.95 4.10 21.74
C TYR A 259 23.82 3.98 20.21
N ILE A 260 24.91 4.23 19.48
CA ILE A 260 25.00 3.94 18.05
C ILE A 260 25.10 2.43 17.87
N HIS A 261 24.08 1.81 17.29
CA HIS A 261 23.97 0.37 17.14
C HIS A 261 24.74 -0.15 15.94
N SER A 262 24.52 0.43 14.77
CA SER A 262 25.12 -0.04 13.52
C SER A 262 25.19 1.08 12.47
N ILE A 263 25.97 0.83 11.43
CA ILE A 263 26.13 1.70 10.26
C ILE A 263 25.60 0.94 9.05
N TRP A 264 24.73 1.57 8.28
CA TRP A 264 24.07 1.02 7.11
C TRP A 264 24.35 1.87 5.88
N ARG A 265 23.99 1.35 4.72
CA ARG A 265 23.99 2.05 3.43
C ARG A 265 22.57 2.12 2.87
N ALA A 266 22.16 3.30 2.42
CA ALA A 266 20.89 3.44 1.71
C ALA A 266 20.91 2.70 0.37
N THR A 267 19.93 1.84 0.14
CA THR A 267 19.79 1.10 -1.13
C THR A 267 18.82 1.78 -2.10
N SER A 268 18.08 2.76 -1.60
CA SER A 268 17.14 3.59 -2.35
C SER A 268 17.26 5.05 -1.95
N ASN A 269 16.75 5.96 -2.79
CA ASN A 269 16.54 7.35 -2.38
C ASN A 269 15.38 7.42 -1.37
N GLY A 270 15.32 8.50 -0.59
CA GLY A 270 14.13 8.82 0.19
C GLY A 270 12.90 8.96 -0.73
N ILE A 271 11.75 8.49 -0.27
CA ILE A 271 10.47 8.63 -0.96
C ILE A 271 9.41 9.11 0.02
N ALA A 272 8.57 10.05 -0.42
CA ALA A 272 7.36 10.42 0.30
C ALA A 272 6.26 9.42 -0.08
N ASP A 273 5.71 8.73 0.90
CA ASP A 273 4.56 7.84 0.73
C ASP A 273 3.31 8.59 1.22
N PRO A 274 2.19 8.58 0.48
CA PRO A 274 0.97 9.24 0.93
C PRO A 274 0.37 8.58 2.18
N PHE A 275 0.51 7.28 2.38
CA PHE A 275 -0.09 6.56 3.52
C PHE A 275 0.91 6.32 4.65
N PHE A 276 2.18 6.18 4.32
CA PHE A 276 3.26 5.97 5.29
C PHE A 276 4.14 7.21 5.44
N ILE A 277 4.98 7.25 6.49
CA ILE A 277 5.98 8.34 6.62
C ILE A 277 7.02 8.21 5.49
N ILE A 278 7.90 9.20 5.33
CA ILE A 278 9.05 9.12 4.41
C ILE A 278 9.86 7.86 4.73
N ILE A 279 10.12 7.03 3.73
CA ILE A 279 10.80 5.74 3.90
C ILE A 279 12.07 5.68 3.04
N ALA A 280 13.12 5.04 3.55
CA ALA A 280 14.28 4.60 2.78
C ALA A 280 14.63 3.15 3.15
N ILE A 281 15.17 2.37 2.21
CA ILE A 281 15.64 1.00 2.49
C ILE A 281 17.12 1.04 2.81
N PHE A 282 17.53 0.33 3.86
CA PHE A 282 18.92 0.23 4.30
C PHE A 282 19.45 -1.22 4.21
N ILE A 283 20.75 -1.40 3.91
CA ILE A 283 21.56 -2.62 4.08
C ILE A 283 22.67 -2.33 5.09
#